data_AF-A0AAE3K9Z4-F1
#
_entry.id   AF-A0AAE3K9Z4-F1
#
_cell.length_a   1.000
_cell.length_b   1.000
_cell.length_c   1.000
_cell.angle_alpha   90.00
_cell.angle_beta   90.00
_cell.angle_gamma   90.00
#
_symmetry.space_group_name_H-M   'P 1'
#
loop_
_entity.id
_entity.type
_entity.pdbx_description
1 polymer ?
#
loop_
_entity_poly.entity_id
_entity_poly.type
_entity_poly.pdbx_seq_one_letter_code
_entity_poly.pdbx_strand_id
1 'polypeptide(L)'
;MEFGFEVSLCSYLEATTDWILARQLGAAVAEPGNRIIDICCVIPNQSIDTRTQITARSIPTAAIDSAVGPGDAVYWRDAFDCHPERARSVTDHAIEIGFFEVERNGGRRYIRQVARYPQWYDRLIGIENKPDLSRPGNLEQQLRLDVSLGIFDEVVLATESYVTRAHLNRIPDEVGVWRFDPQNGDRTVIREPQQLPTTETGVELLENHSLKTDIALITAEQKQRKRTQLAERSYGKGWRTYDFPACVHGAAEDGALPYCTHYGCLVDASTDCGVGCPEFASADPPAVDTAAIRDDRSPWVHQPDGIVRTQSGLDRFF
;
A
#
# COMPACT_ATOMS: atom_id res chain seq x y z
N MET A 1 9.58 -14.48 -14.22
CA MET A 1 10.21 -13.22 -13.74
C MET A 1 9.41 -12.74 -12.53
N GLU A 2 10.08 -12.22 -11.49
CA GLU A 2 9.39 -11.79 -10.25
C GLU A 2 8.38 -10.67 -10.50
N PHE A 3 8.71 -9.69 -11.35
CA PHE A 3 7.82 -8.59 -11.72
C PHE A 3 6.50 -9.08 -12.35
N GLY A 4 6.57 -9.90 -13.42
CA GLY A 4 5.40 -10.40 -14.12
C GLY A 4 4.45 -11.20 -13.22
N PHE A 5 5.00 -11.99 -12.30
CA PHE A 5 4.22 -12.72 -11.31
C PHE A 5 3.48 -11.78 -10.35
N GLU A 6 4.19 -10.80 -9.78
CA GLU A 6 3.65 -9.83 -8.83
C GLU A 6 2.51 -8.99 -9.44
N VAL A 7 2.69 -8.47 -10.66
CA VAL A 7 1.65 -7.64 -11.31
C VAL A 7 0.45 -8.46 -11.75
N SER A 8 0.65 -9.72 -12.16
CA SER A 8 -0.44 -10.63 -12.49
C SER A 8 -1.27 -10.97 -11.25
N LEU A 9 -0.62 -11.20 -10.10
CA LEU A 9 -1.31 -11.43 -8.84
C LEU A 9 -2.10 -10.19 -8.39
N CYS A 10 -1.53 -8.99 -8.53
CA CYS A 10 -2.25 -7.75 -8.24
C CYS A 10 -3.50 -7.60 -9.13
N SER A 11 -3.36 -7.83 -10.44
CA SER A 11 -4.49 -7.76 -11.38
C SER A 11 -5.58 -8.78 -11.03
N TYR A 12 -5.20 -10.02 -10.73
CA TYR A 12 -6.12 -11.06 -10.27
C TYR A 12 -6.87 -10.67 -8.99
N LEU A 13 -6.16 -10.18 -7.97
CA LEU A 13 -6.76 -9.81 -6.69
C LEU A 13 -7.70 -8.61 -6.85
N GLU A 14 -7.34 -7.60 -7.64
CA GLU A 14 -8.21 -6.45 -7.92
C GLU A 14 -9.47 -6.87 -8.68
N ALA A 15 -9.37 -7.82 -9.62
CA ALA A 15 -10.52 -8.31 -10.37
C ALA A 15 -11.45 -9.23 -9.56
N THR A 16 -10.98 -9.82 -8.46
CA THR A 16 -11.71 -10.86 -7.70
C THR A 16 -12.07 -10.46 -6.28
N THR A 17 -11.66 -9.27 -5.83
CA THR A 17 -11.89 -8.77 -4.47
C THR A 17 -12.14 -7.27 -4.47
N ASP A 18 -12.80 -6.78 -3.43
CA ASP A 18 -12.94 -5.33 -3.19
C ASP A 18 -11.76 -4.76 -2.38
N TRP A 19 -10.57 -5.33 -2.52
CA TRP A 19 -9.39 -4.91 -1.75
C TRP A 19 -8.67 -3.73 -2.41
N ILE A 20 -8.05 -2.89 -1.60
CA ILE A 20 -7.14 -1.85 -2.10
C ILE A 20 -5.72 -2.38 -2.04
N LEU A 21 -5.09 -2.50 -3.21
CA LEU A 21 -3.76 -3.10 -3.35
C LEU A 21 -2.69 -2.04 -3.58
N ALA A 22 -1.53 -2.21 -2.97
CA ALA A 22 -0.34 -1.47 -3.34
C ALA A 22 0.92 -2.29 -3.22
N ARG A 23 1.89 -1.96 -4.06
CA ARG A 23 3.15 -2.68 -4.18
C ARG A 23 4.28 -2.00 -3.43
N GLN A 24 5.25 -2.79 -2.98
CA GLN A 24 6.56 -2.34 -2.54
C GLN A 24 6.45 -1.23 -1.48
N LEU A 25 5.87 -1.58 -0.33
CA LEU A 25 5.66 -0.65 0.79
C LEU A 25 6.56 -0.97 1.98
N GLY A 26 7.28 0.02 2.48
CA GLY A 26 8.07 -0.13 3.71
C GLY A 26 7.19 -0.45 4.92
N ALA A 27 7.35 -1.64 5.50
CA ALA A 27 6.57 -2.16 6.63
C ALA A 27 7.30 -2.10 7.99
N ALA A 28 8.62 -1.81 7.98
CA ALA A 28 9.41 -1.59 9.20
C ALA A 28 8.93 -0.37 10.02
N VAL A 29 9.11 -0.43 11.34
CA VAL A 29 8.71 0.61 12.31
C VAL A 29 9.93 1.30 12.91
N ALA A 30 10.84 0.54 13.51
CA ALA A 30 12.04 1.07 14.17
C ALA A 30 13.07 1.59 13.16
N GLU A 31 13.32 0.85 12.08
CA GLU A 31 14.28 1.24 11.03
C GLU A 31 13.58 1.33 9.66
N PRO A 32 13.05 2.51 9.30
CA PRO A 32 12.37 2.70 8.02
C PRO A 32 13.24 2.28 6.84
N GLY A 33 12.74 1.34 6.04
CA GLY A 33 13.44 0.82 4.86
C GLY A 33 13.96 -0.61 5.02
N ASN A 34 14.14 -1.10 6.26
CA ASN A 34 14.66 -2.45 6.50
C ASN A 34 13.74 -3.57 6.04
N ARG A 35 12.44 -3.28 5.95
CA ARG A 35 11.44 -4.23 5.47
C ARG A 35 10.50 -3.55 4.48
N ILE A 36 10.38 -4.13 3.29
CA ILE A 36 9.47 -3.75 2.23
C ILE A 36 8.58 -4.95 1.94
N ILE A 37 7.26 -4.84 2.10
CA ILE A 37 6.32 -5.89 1.67
C ILE A 37 6.11 -5.79 0.15
N ASP A 38 6.05 -6.93 -0.55
CA ASP A 38 5.82 -6.92 -1.99
C ASP A 38 4.43 -6.39 -2.33
N ILE A 39 3.38 -6.94 -1.71
CA ILE A 39 2.00 -6.46 -1.88
C ILE A 39 1.36 -6.24 -0.51
N CYS A 40 0.89 -5.02 -0.28
CA CYS A 40 0.00 -4.71 0.83
C CYS A 40 -1.43 -4.68 0.31
N CYS A 41 -2.28 -5.53 0.88
CA CYS A 41 -3.72 -5.53 0.61
C CYS A 41 -4.44 -4.92 1.81
N VAL A 42 -5.27 -3.91 1.56
CA VAL A 42 -6.16 -3.31 2.55
C VAL A 42 -7.55 -3.83 2.31
N ILE A 43 -8.13 -4.47 3.33
CA ILE A 43 -9.53 -4.85 3.34
C ILE A 43 -10.31 -3.66 3.92
N PRO A 44 -11.03 -2.89 3.10
CA PRO A 44 -11.81 -1.76 3.59
C PRO A 44 -12.97 -2.25 4.48
N ASN A 45 -13.42 -1.37 5.37
CA ASN A 45 -14.67 -1.52 6.08
C ASN A 45 -15.71 -0.51 5.55
N GLN A 46 -16.91 -0.51 6.13
CA GLN A 46 -18.02 0.36 5.72
C GLN A 46 -17.73 1.87 5.73
N SER A 47 -16.65 2.33 6.37
CA SER A 47 -16.28 3.75 6.42
C SER A 47 -15.38 4.17 5.25
N ILE A 48 -15.13 3.27 4.28
CA ILE A 48 -14.35 3.58 3.07
C ILE A 48 -14.94 4.75 2.29
N ASP A 49 -16.27 4.83 2.14
CA ASP A 49 -16.93 5.93 1.43
C ASP A 49 -16.60 7.29 2.04
N THR A 50 -16.55 7.38 3.39
CA THR A 50 -16.16 8.60 4.09
C THR A 50 -14.69 8.93 3.85
N ARG A 51 -13.80 7.92 3.81
CA ARG A 51 -12.38 8.14 3.49
C ARG A 51 -12.22 8.64 2.06
N THR A 52 -12.92 8.02 1.14
CA THR A 52 -12.86 8.27 -0.30
C THR A 52 -13.30 9.68 -0.64
N GLN A 53 -14.34 10.22 0.02
CA GLN A 53 -14.80 11.60 -0.15
C GLN A 53 -13.76 12.68 0.20
N ILE A 54 -12.72 12.36 0.97
CA ILE A 54 -11.73 13.36 1.39
C ILE A 54 -10.79 13.71 0.23
N THR A 55 -10.13 12.71 -0.34
CA THR A 55 -9.10 12.90 -1.37
C THR A 55 -8.67 11.56 -1.96
N ALA A 56 -8.30 11.56 -3.25
CA ALA A 56 -7.73 10.41 -3.94
C ALA A 56 -6.29 10.07 -3.48
N ARG A 57 -5.63 11.01 -2.78
CA ARG A 57 -4.21 10.90 -2.37
C ARG A 57 -4.06 10.29 -0.98
N SER A 58 -2.84 9.88 -0.63
CA SER A 58 -2.53 9.44 0.74
C SER A 58 -2.61 10.64 1.69
N ILE A 59 -3.23 10.49 2.86
CA ILE A 59 -3.21 11.50 3.90
C ILE A 59 -2.02 11.25 4.82
N PRO A 60 -1.18 12.25 5.13
CA PRO A 60 -0.06 12.07 6.05
C PRO A 60 -0.51 11.61 7.43
N THR A 61 0.12 10.56 7.96
CA THR A 61 -0.15 10.07 9.33
C THR A 61 0.03 11.17 10.38
N ALA A 62 1.01 12.06 10.20
CA ALA A 62 1.20 13.21 11.10
C ALA A 62 0.04 14.21 11.08
N ALA A 63 -0.71 14.31 9.98
CA ALA A 63 -1.94 15.11 9.91
C ALA A 63 -3.11 14.38 10.57
N ILE A 64 -3.19 13.06 10.42
CA ILE A 64 -4.19 12.20 11.06
C ILE A 64 -4.03 12.22 12.60
N ASP A 65 -2.78 12.10 13.08
CA ASP A 65 -2.43 12.05 14.51
C ASP A 65 -2.40 13.44 15.17
N SER A 66 -2.59 14.51 14.40
CA SER A 66 -2.56 15.89 14.92
C SER A 66 -3.75 16.18 15.83
N ALA A 67 -3.65 17.24 16.64
CA ALA A 67 -4.77 17.70 17.47
C ALA A 67 -5.89 18.41 16.65
N VAL A 68 -5.73 18.53 15.33
CA VAL A 68 -6.67 19.25 14.47
C VAL A 68 -7.91 18.39 14.23
N GLY A 69 -9.08 18.88 14.65
CA GLY A 69 -10.36 18.27 14.33
C GLY A 69 -11.16 19.06 13.28
N PRO A 70 -12.39 18.63 12.97
CA PRO A 70 -13.30 19.37 12.09
C PRO A 70 -14.07 20.50 12.82
N GLY A 71 -13.80 20.73 14.11
CA GLY A 71 -14.46 21.71 14.97
C GLY A 71 -13.84 23.10 14.87
N ASP A 72 -13.16 23.56 15.93
CA ASP A 72 -12.49 24.87 15.91
C ASP A 72 -11.17 24.81 15.14
N ALA A 73 -10.87 25.89 14.41
CA ALA A 73 -9.61 26.02 13.69
C ALA A 73 -8.44 26.23 14.69
N VAL A 74 -7.35 25.48 14.51
CA VAL A 74 -6.19 25.48 15.41
C VAL A 74 -5.03 26.23 14.76
N TYR A 75 -4.24 26.97 15.54
CA TYR A 75 -3.04 27.60 15.01
C TYR A 75 -2.06 26.51 14.58
N TRP A 76 -1.67 26.49 13.30
CA TRP A 76 -0.95 25.34 12.72
C TRP A 76 0.36 24.99 13.43
N ARG A 77 1.00 25.95 14.13
CA ARG A 77 2.24 25.69 14.88
C ARG A 77 2.01 24.92 16.17
N ASP A 78 0.79 24.97 16.71
CA ASP A 78 0.41 24.31 17.96
C ASP A 78 -0.27 22.96 17.69
N ALA A 79 -0.46 22.60 16.41
CA ALA A 79 -1.23 21.44 15.99
C ALA A 79 -0.46 20.11 16.01
N PHE A 80 0.88 20.15 16.03
CA PHE A 80 1.73 18.98 15.82
C PHE A 80 2.79 18.85 16.90
N ASP A 81 3.04 17.62 17.34
CA ASP A 81 4.17 17.28 18.20
C ASP A 81 5.40 16.89 17.35
N CYS A 82 5.94 17.86 16.60
CA CYS A 82 7.14 17.64 15.79
C CYS A 82 7.88 18.95 15.45
N HIS A 83 9.03 18.83 14.78
CA HIS A 83 9.82 20.00 14.36
C HIS A 83 9.00 20.97 13.48
N PRO A 84 9.11 22.30 13.65
CA PRO A 84 8.26 23.28 12.95
C PRO A 84 8.28 23.20 11.42
N GLU A 85 9.42 22.82 10.82
CA GLU A 85 9.53 22.65 9.36
C GLU A 85 8.73 21.44 8.88
N ARG A 86 8.76 20.34 9.64
CA ARG A 86 7.95 19.16 9.37
C ARG A 86 6.47 19.48 9.56
N ALA A 87 6.10 20.16 10.64
CA ALA A 87 4.73 20.62 10.87
C ALA A 87 4.23 21.49 9.71
N ARG A 88 5.07 22.39 9.20
CA ARG A 88 4.76 23.23 8.03
C ARG A 88 4.55 22.38 6.77
N SER A 89 5.48 21.48 6.45
CA SER A 89 5.37 20.62 5.27
C SER A 89 4.12 19.73 5.32
N VAL A 90 3.83 19.13 6.48
CA VAL A 90 2.61 18.32 6.69
C VAL A 90 1.36 19.19 6.53
N THR A 91 1.37 20.40 7.10
CA THR A 91 0.24 21.33 6.96
C THR A 91 0.01 21.70 5.50
N ASP A 92 1.06 22.12 4.80
CA ASP A 92 0.96 22.62 3.43
C ASP A 92 0.48 21.50 2.50
N HIS A 93 1.00 20.28 2.66
CA HIS A 93 0.54 19.12 1.89
C HIS A 93 -0.90 18.72 2.25
N ALA A 94 -1.27 18.69 3.52
CA ALA A 94 -2.63 18.38 3.94
C ALA A 94 -3.66 19.40 3.41
N ILE A 95 -3.28 20.66 3.25
CA ILE A 95 -4.12 21.67 2.57
C ILE A 95 -4.20 21.37 1.08
N GLU A 96 -3.07 21.10 0.44
CA GLU A 96 -2.98 20.81 -1.00
C GLU A 96 -3.84 19.60 -1.39
N ILE A 97 -3.89 18.56 -0.56
CA ILE A 97 -4.70 17.35 -0.83
C ILE A 97 -6.16 17.51 -0.39
N GLY A 98 -6.55 18.63 0.21
CA GLY A 98 -7.92 18.88 0.67
C GLY A 98 -8.28 18.25 2.01
N PHE A 99 -7.32 17.77 2.80
CA PHE A 99 -7.59 17.24 4.14
C PHE A 99 -7.77 18.35 5.18
N PHE A 100 -6.98 19.43 5.06
CA PHE A 100 -7.14 20.64 5.85
C PHE A 100 -7.68 21.79 5.00
N GLU A 101 -8.51 22.61 5.64
CA GLU A 101 -8.82 23.95 5.16
C GLU A 101 -8.08 25.01 5.98
N VAL A 102 -8.04 26.23 5.47
CA VAL A 102 -7.29 27.34 6.04
C VAL A 102 -8.19 28.52 6.35
N GLU A 103 -8.07 29.03 7.57
CA GLU A 103 -8.61 30.31 7.99
C GLU A 103 -7.47 31.29 8.33
N ARG A 104 -7.70 32.59 8.09
CA ARG A 104 -6.74 33.64 8.48
C ARG A 104 -7.38 34.60 9.47
N ASN A 105 -6.76 34.75 10.63
CA ASN A 105 -7.15 35.72 11.66
C ASN A 105 -5.92 36.50 12.12
N GLY A 106 -5.95 37.84 12.00
CA GLY A 106 -4.85 38.71 12.43
C GLY A 106 -3.49 38.37 11.78
N GLY A 107 -3.49 37.92 10.52
CA GLY A 107 -2.29 37.49 9.80
C GLY A 107 -1.75 36.10 10.20
N ARG A 108 -2.36 35.44 11.17
CA ARG A 108 -2.03 34.06 11.57
C ARG A 108 -2.87 33.06 10.77
N ARG A 109 -2.26 31.91 10.47
CA ARG A 109 -2.88 30.79 9.75
C ARG A 109 -3.46 29.80 10.74
N TYR A 110 -4.74 29.52 10.64
CA TYR A 110 -5.42 28.48 11.39
C TYR A 110 -5.85 27.38 10.42
N ILE A 111 -5.87 26.14 10.90
CA ILE A 111 -6.19 24.96 10.10
C ILE A 111 -7.25 24.13 10.79
N ARG A 112 -8.06 23.46 9.98
CA ARG A 112 -9.15 22.60 10.43
C ARG A 112 -9.28 21.41 9.48
N GLN A 113 -9.64 20.24 10.00
CA GLN A 113 -9.97 19.10 9.13
C GLN A 113 -11.27 19.38 8.37
N VAL A 114 -11.32 18.99 7.09
CA VAL A 114 -12.56 19.07 6.30
C VAL A 114 -13.63 18.13 6.85
N ALA A 115 -13.22 16.96 7.35
CA ALA A 115 -14.02 16.03 8.12
C ALA A 115 -13.16 15.22 9.09
N ARG A 116 -13.80 14.59 10.06
CA ARG A 116 -13.11 13.66 10.98
C ARG A 116 -12.56 12.49 10.17
N TYR A 117 -11.28 12.21 10.33
CA TYR A 117 -10.65 11.04 9.71
C TYR A 117 -11.34 9.74 10.19
N PRO A 118 -11.85 8.88 9.26
CA PRO A 118 -12.52 7.64 9.62
C PRO A 118 -11.52 6.50 9.86
N GLN A 119 -11.88 5.55 10.74
CA GLN A 119 -11.23 4.25 10.76
C GLN A 119 -11.83 3.40 9.62
N TRP A 120 -11.20 3.41 8.46
CA TRP A 120 -11.82 2.96 7.20
C TRP A 120 -11.42 1.58 6.70
N TYR A 121 -10.47 0.91 7.36
CA TYR A 121 -10.06 -0.45 7.02
C TYR A 121 -10.29 -1.41 8.19
N ASP A 122 -10.49 -2.69 7.88
CA ASP A 122 -10.64 -3.77 8.86
C ASP A 122 -9.31 -4.51 9.06
N ARG A 123 -8.71 -4.98 7.95
CA ARG A 123 -7.50 -5.79 7.97
C ARG A 123 -6.47 -5.35 6.94
N LEU A 124 -5.21 -5.64 7.25
CA LEU A 124 -4.08 -5.56 6.33
C LEU A 124 -3.52 -6.96 6.11
N ILE A 125 -3.37 -7.34 4.84
CA ILE A 125 -2.71 -8.59 4.44
C ILE A 125 -1.39 -8.23 3.75
N GLY A 126 -0.30 -8.82 4.21
CA GLY A 126 1.00 -8.72 3.56
C GLY A 126 1.24 -9.96 2.70
N ILE A 127 1.51 -9.77 1.42
CA ILE A 127 1.86 -10.87 0.51
C ILE A 127 3.32 -10.70 0.07
N GLU A 128 4.11 -11.75 0.27
CA GLU A 128 5.44 -11.92 -0.30
C GLU A 128 5.38 -12.80 -1.55
N ASN A 129 5.98 -12.33 -2.64
CA ASN A 129 6.01 -13.06 -3.89
C ASN A 129 7.31 -13.85 -3.99
N LYS A 130 7.19 -15.16 -4.14
CA LYS A 130 8.32 -16.00 -4.52
C LYS A 130 7.93 -17.02 -5.58
N PRO A 131 7.93 -16.63 -6.88
CA PRO A 131 7.51 -17.55 -7.95
C PRO A 131 8.37 -18.81 -7.99
N ASP A 132 9.69 -18.69 -7.79
CA ASP A 132 10.65 -19.81 -7.78
C ASP A 132 11.18 -20.10 -6.36
N LEU A 133 10.66 -21.14 -5.72
CA LEU A 133 11.10 -21.61 -4.40
C LEU A 133 12.45 -22.34 -4.43
N SER A 134 13.00 -22.67 -5.60
CA SER A 134 14.35 -23.23 -5.69
C SER A 134 15.43 -22.17 -5.42
N ARG A 135 15.06 -20.88 -5.47
CA ARG A 135 15.95 -19.73 -5.22
C ARG A 135 15.38 -18.82 -4.13
N PRO A 136 15.21 -19.31 -2.89
CA PRO A 136 14.43 -18.61 -1.87
C PRO A 136 15.08 -17.31 -1.36
N GLY A 137 16.39 -17.13 -1.51
CA GLY A 137 17.08 -15.94 -1.00
C GLY A 137 16.84 -15.75 0.50
N ASN A 138 16.43 -14.54 0.89
CA ASN A 138 16.15 -14.18 2.29
C ASN A 138 14.69 -14.42 2.73
N LEU A 139 13.91 -15.18 1.96
CA LEU A 139 12.47 -15.37 2.17
C LEU A 139 12.14 -15.80 3.61
N GLU A 140 12.83 -16.80 4.15
CA GLU A 140 12.56 -17.29 5.51
C GLU A 140 12.73 -16.19 6.56
N GLN A 141 13.79 -15.38 6.43
CA GLN A 141 14.05 -14.29 7.36
C GLN A 141 12.98 -13.19 7.24
N GLN A 142 12.56 -12.85 6.02
CA GLN A 142 11.51 -11.86 5.77
C GLN A 142 10.17 -12.30 6.40
N LEU A 143 9.77 -13.55 6.15
CA LEU A 143 8.52 -14.09 6.71
C LEU A 143 8.55 -14.18 8.24
N ARG A 144 9.69 -14.59 8.82
CA ARG A 144 9.86 -14.57 10.28
C ARG A 144 9.76 -13.15 10.84
N LEU A 145 10.34 -12.16 10.16
CA LEU A 145 10.25 -10.76 10.56
C LEU A 145 8.80 -10.28 10.52
N ASP A 146 8.05 -10.57 9.46
CA ASP A 146 6.65 -10.12 9.35
C ASP A 146 5.75 -10.74 10.43
N VAL A 147 5.92 -12.04 10.70
CA VAL A 147 5.21 -12.74 11.77
C VAL A 147 5.57 -12.18 13.14
N SER A 148 6.87 -12.05 13.42
CA SER A 148 7.41 -11.53 14.67
C SER A 148 6.97 -10.10 14.96
N LEU A 149 6.92 -9.27 13.92
CA LEU A 149 6.53 -7.88 14.05
C LEU A 149 5.00 -7.73 14.17
N GLY A 150 4.23 -8.54 13.44
CA GLY A 150 2.77 -8.55 13.51
C GLY A 150 2.14 -7.21 13.09
N ILE A 151 2.64 -6.61 12.00
CA ILE A 151 2.03 -5.43 11.36
C ILE A 151 0.80 -5.80 10.56
N PHE A 152 0.84 -6.92 9.84
CA PHE A 152 -0.29 -7.43 9.06
C PHE A 152 -1.14 -8.34 9.93
N ASP A 153 -2.45 -8.38 9.66
CA ASP A 153 -3.36 -9.34 10.28
C ASP A 153 -3.06 -10.75 9.79
N GLU A 154 -2.66 -10.87 8.52
CA GLU A 154 -2.27 -12.12 7.87
C GLU A 154 -1.05 -11.88 6.97
N VAL A 155 -0.16 -12.87 6.91
CA VAL A 155 0.98 -12.87 5.98
C VAL A 155 0.87 -14.09 5.08
N VAL A 156 1.08 -13.87 3.78
CA VAL A 156 0.95 -14.89 2.75
C VAL A 156 2.21 -14.94 1.90
N LEU A 157 2.71 -16.15 1.63
CA LEU A 157 3.65 -16.42 0.56
C LEU A 157 2.88 -16.82 -0.70
N ALA A 158 2.98 -16.04 -1.76
CA ALA A 158 2.47 -16.39 -3.08
C ALA A 158 3.59 -16.96 -3.96
N THR A 159 3.36 -18.11 -4.59
CA THR A 159 4.36 -18.81 -5.41
C THR A 159 3.76 -19.46 -6.65
N GLU A 160 4.53 -19.61 -7.72
CA GLU A 160 4.17 -20.43 -8.88
C GLU A 160 4.66 -21.88 -8.69
N SER A 161 5.69 -22.06 -7.87
CA SER A 161 6.33 -23.34 -7.63
C SER A 161 5.37 -24.35 -7.00
N TYR A 162 5.54 -25.62 -7.38
CA TYR A 162 4.90 -26.71 -6.65
C TYR A 162 5.40 -26.75 -5.20
N VAL A 163 4.47 -26.65 -4.25
CA VAL A 163 4.80 -26.60 -2.82
C VAL A 163 4.93 -28.01 -2.27
N THR A 164 6.11 -28.34 -1.78
CA THR A 164 6.38 -29.64 -1.12
C THR A 164 6.32 -29.49 0.39
N ARG A 165 6.24 -30.62 1.11
CA ARG A 165 6.36 -30.62 2.57
C ARG A 165 7.68 -30.02 3.06
N ALA A 166 8.77 -30.22 2.33
CA ALA A 166 10.07 -29.65 2.67
C ALA A 166 10.09 -28.12 2.52
N HIS A 167 9.33 -27.56 1.57
CA HIS A 167 9.13 -26.11 1.48
C HIS A 167 8.34 -25.60 2.69
N LEU A 168 7.21 -26.25 3.02
CA LEU A 168 6.36 -25.85 4.15
C LEU A 168 7.10 -25.84 5.48
N ASN A 169 8.00 -26.81 5.72
CA ASN A 169 8.79 -26.88 6.95
C ASN A 169 9.76 -25.69 7.16
N ARG A 170 10.04 -24.89 6.12
CA ARG A 170 10.89 -23.68 6.20
C ARG A 170 10.09 -22.39 6.36
N ILE A 171 8.77 -22.48 6.23
CA ILE A 171 7.86 -21.33 6.27
C ILE A 171 7.19 -21.34 7.64
N PRO A 172 7.20 -20.23 8.41
CA PRO A 172 6.50 -20.16 9.69
C PRO A 172 5.05 -20.66 9.58
N ASP A 173 4.55 -21.37 10.59
CA ASP A 173 3.24 -22.04 10.52
C ASP A 173 2.06 -21.05 10.42
N GLU A 174 2.27 -19.81 10.85
CA GLU A 174 1.33 -18.71 10.78
C GLU A 174 1.15 -18.18 9.35
N VAL A 175 2.14 -18.38 8.48
CA VAL A 175 2.15 -17.83 7.13
C VAL A 175 1.30 -18.69 6.20
N GLY A 176 0.32 -18.06 5.55
CA GLY A 176 -0.46 -18.68 4.49
C GLY A 176 0.39 -18.94 3.25
N VAL A 177 0.05 -19.95 2.47
CA VAL A 177 0.78 -20.28 1.24
C VAL A 177 -0.21 -20.41 0.10
N TRP A 178 -0.08 -19.55 -0.90
CA TRP A 178 -0.87 -19.57 -2.12
C TRP A 178 0.00 -20.04 -3.27
N ARG A 179 -0.50 -21.02 -4.03
CA ARG A 179 0.03 -21.31 -5.37
C ARG A 179 -0.79 -20.52 -6.38
N PHE A 180 -0.13 -19.72 -7.20
CA PHE A 180 -0.76 -18.88 -8.21
C PHE A 180 -0.16 -19.16 -9.58
N ASP A 181 -1.02 -19.37 -10.56
CA ASP A 181 -0.68 -19.50 -11.98
C ASP A 181 -1.05 -18.20 -12.72
N PRO A 182 -0.06 -17.36 -13.09
CA PRO A 182 -0.31 -16.10 -13.80
C PRO A 182 -0.95 -16.28 -15.18
N GLN A 183 -0.76 -17.43 -15.84
CA GLN A 183 -1.26 -17.64 -17.21
C GLN A 183 -2.77 -17.88 -17.23
N ASN A 184 -3.25 -18.63 -16.23
CA ASN A 184 -4.66 -19.00 -16.12
C ASN A 184 -5.43 -18.14 -15.12
N GLY A 185 -4.74 -17.31 -14.33
CA GLY A 185 -5.36 -16.56 -13.23
C GLY A 185 -5.94 -17.48 -12.15
N ASP A 186 -5.31 -18.63 -11.90
CA ASP A 186 -5.78 -19.60 -10.91
C ASP A 186 -4.97 -19.48 -9.63
N ARG A 187 -5.67 -19.31 -8.50
CA ARG A 187 -5.08 -19.23 -7.16
C ARG A 187 -5.61 -20.39 -6.30
N THR A 188 -4.71 -21.30 -5.96
CA THR A 188 -4.97 -22.39 -5.01
C THR A 188 -4.38 -22.07 -3.63
N VAL A 189 -5.17 -22.19 -2.57
CA VAL A 189 -4.66 -22.11 -1.19
C VAL A 189 -4.07 -23.46 -0.78
N ILE A 190 -2.77 -23.48 -0.47
CA ILE A 190 -2.04 -24.67 0.00
C ILE A 190 -2.08 -24.74 1.53
N ARG A 191 -1.99 -23.59 2.19
CA ARG A 191 -2.14 -23.41 3.63
C ARG A 191 -2.83 -22.08 3.92
N GLU A 192 -3.86 -22.11 4.74
CA GLU A 192 -4.53 -20.89 5.19
C GLU A 192 -3.60 -20.07 6.11
N PRO A 193 -3.56 -18.73 5.98
CA PRO A 193 -2.85 -17.89 6.94
C PRO A 193 -3.53 -17.92 8.31
N GLN A 194 -2.72 -17.77 9.36
CA GLN A 194 -3.23 -17.57 10.72
C GLN A 194 -3.28 -16.08 11.03
N GLN A 195 -4.23 -15.69 11.88
CA GLN A 195 -4.34 -14.33 12.36
C GLN A 195 -3.18 -14.00 13.31
N LEU A 196 -2.45 -12.94 13.00
CA LEU A 196 -1.33 -12.45 13.81
C LEU A 196 -1.80 -11.47 14.90
N PRO A 197 -1.10 -11.38 16.05
CA PRO A 197 -1.48 -10.51 17.16
C PRO A 197 -1.09 -9.04 16.90
N THR A 198 -1.93 -8.32 16.15
CA THR A 198 -1.67 -6.92 15.77
C THR A 198 -1.78 -5.93 16.93
N THR A 199 -2.43 -6.31 18.03
CA THR A 199 -2.63 -5.47 19.23
C THR A 199 -1.68 -5.79 20.39
N GLU A 200 -0.80 -6.78 20.24
CA GLU A 200 0.24 -7.10 21.22
C GLU A 200 1.58 -6.47 20.85
N THR A 201 2.57 -6.47 21.75
CA THR A 201 3.92 -6.00 21.40
C THR A 201 4.53 -6.93 20.35
N GLY A 202 4.99 -6.34 19.23
CA GLY A 202 5.75 -7.04 18.20
C GLY A 202 7.25 -6.91 18.40
N VAL A 203 8.02 -7.76 17.72
CA VAL A 203 9.48 -7.70 17.72
C VAL A 203 9.97 -7.44 16.29
N GLU A 204 10.60 -6.29 16.08
CA GLU A 204 11.30 -5.98 14.84
C GLU A 204 12.74 -6.48 14.92
N LEU A 205 13.13 -7.32 13.97
CA LEU A 205 14.51 -7.76 13.83
C LEU A 205 15.30 -6.68 13.08
N LEU A 206 16.40 -6.22 13.66
CA LEU A 206 17.28 -5.18 13.12
C LEU A 206 18.53 -5.81 12.50
N GLU A 207 19.71 -5.23 12.76
CA GLU A 207 20.98 -5.74 12.27
C GLU A 207 21.26 -7.15 12.81
N ASN A 208 21.59 -8.05 11.89
CA ASN A 208 21.96 -9.42 12.20
C ASN A 208 23.48 -9.59 12.22
N HIS A 209 24.00 -10.02 13.36
CA HIS A 209 25.42 -10.32 13.57
C HIS A 209 25.62 -11.84 13.69
N SER A 210 26.84 -12.34 13.48
CA SER A 210 27.10 -13.79 13.46
C SER A 210 26.65 -14.57 14.71
N LEU A 211 26.55 -13.91 15.87
CA LEU A 211 26.17 -14.53 17.16
C LEU A 211 24.99 -13.84 17.86
N LYS A 212 24.42 -12.77 17.28
CA LYS A 212 23.31 -12.03 17.88
C LYS A 212 22.50 -11.30 16.81
N THR A 213 21.21 -11.11 17.05
CA THR A 213 20.38 -10.22 16.24
C THR A 213 19.89 -9.10 17.15
N ASP A 214 20.12 -7.86 16.75
CA ASP A 214 19.57 -6.72 17.48
C ASP A 214 18.06 -6.66 17.22
N ILE A 215 17.28 -6.30 18.24
CA ILE A 215 15.81 -6.28 18.16
C ILE A 215 15.25 -4.98 18.73
N ALA A 216 14.11 -4.56 18.19
CA ALA A 216 13.28 -3.51 18.77
C ALA A 216 11.93 -4.08 19.20
N LEU A 217 11.50 -3.76 20.43
CA LEU A 217 10.15 -4.04 20.89
C LEU A 217 9.22 -2.92 20.41
N ILE A 218 8.21 -3.29 19.64
CA ILE A 218 7.29 -2.35 19.01
C ILE A 218 5.93 -2.45 19.70
N THR A 219 5.49 -1.36 20.30
CA THR A 219 4.21 -1.33 21.02
C THR A 219 3.03 -1.42 20.06
N ALA A 220 1.87 -1.83 20.58
CA ALA A 220 0.62 -1.85 19.82
C ALA A 220 0.27 -0.50 19.19
N GLU A 221 0.56 0.62 19.89
CA GLU A 221 0.32 1.97 19.36
C GLU A 221 1.24 2.29 18.18
N GLN A 222 2.53 1.94 18.27
CA GLN A 222 3.48 2.13 17.17
C GLN A 222 3.07 1.29 15.96
N LYS A 223 2.64 0.03 16.17
CA LYS A 223 2.09 -0.82 15.11
C LYS A 223 0.84 -0.23 14.50
N GLN A 224 -0.09 0.29 15.31
CA GLN A 224 -1.31 0.89 14.79
C GLN A 224 -1.03 2.13 13.94
N ARG A 225 -0.13 3.03 14.37
CA ARG A 225 0.30 4.17 13.54
C ARG A 225 0.92 3.71 12.22
N LYS A 226 1.74 2.66 12.25
CA LYS A 226 2.32 2.07 11.04
C LYS A 226 1.28 1.44 10.12
N ARG A 227 0.29 0.73 10.69
CA ARG A 227 -0.84 0.15 9.94
C ARG A 227 -1.66 1.23 9.25
N THR A 228 -1.99 2.33 9.94
CA THR A 228 -2.64 3.50 9.33
C THR A 228 -1.79 4.07 8.19
N GLN A 229 -0.48 4.20 8.39
CA GLN A 229 0.43 4.66 7.33
C GLN A 229 0.42 3.73 6.10
N LEU A 230 0.45 2.41 6.30
CA LEU A 230 0.39 1.43 5.22
C LEU A 230 -0.95 1.53 4.48
N ALA A 231 -2.06 1.58 5.20
CA ALA A 231 -3.39 1.72 4.62
C ALA A 231 -3.50 2.99 3.75
N GLU A 232 -3.08 4.14 4.27
CA GLU A 232 -3.08 5.42 3.54
C GLU A 232 -2.17 5.40 2.32
N ARG A 233 -0.97 4.83 2.45
CA ARG A 233 -0.06 4.68 1.32
C ARG A 233 -0.62 3.73 0.27
N SER A 234 -1.30 2.66 0.67
CA SER A 234 -1.97 1.76 -0.25
C SER A 234 -3.09 2.46 -1.01
N TYR A 235 -3.91 3.25 -0.30
CA TYR A 235 -4.94 4.08 -0.90
C TYR A 235 -4.36 5.05 -1.94
N GLY A 236 -3.35 5.86 -1.59
CA GLY A 236 -2.83 6.84 -2.54
C GLY A 236 -1.91 6.29 -3.64
N LYS A 237 -1.07 5.29 -3.36
CA LYS A 237 -0.04 4.80 -4.30
C LYS A 237 -0.60 3.79 -5.32
N GLY A 238 -1.43 2.84 -4.87
CA GLY A 238 -1.83 1.71 -5.69
C GLY A 238 -0.66 0.80 -6.08
N TRP A 239 -0.90 -0.09 -7.06
CA TRP A 239 0.09 -1.08 -7.53
C TRP A 239 0.62 -0.84 -8.96
N ARG A 240 -0.08 -0.01 -9.75
CA ARG A 240 0.32 0.34 -11.13
C ARG A 240 1.38 1.46 -11.16
N THR A 241 2.53 1.21 -10.54
CA THR A 241 3.63 2.19 -10.40
C THR A 241 4.82 1.86 -11.30
N TYR A 242 4.55 1.48 -12.54
CA TYR A 242 5.54 1.08 -13.55
C TYR A 242 5.27 1.81 -14.86
N ASP A 243 6.29 1.87 -15.71
CA ASP A 243 6.18 2.42 -17.05
C ASP A 243 5.70 1.36 -18.05
N PHE A 244 5.09 1.82 -19.14
CA PHE A 244 4.77 0.96 -20.28
C PHE A 244 5.93 0.96 -21.29
N PRO A 245 6.14 -0.14 -22.05
CA PRO A 245 7.25 -0.24 -22.98
C PRO A 245 7.15 0.80 -24.10
N ALA A 246 8.12 1.73 -24.19
CA ALA A 246 8.25 2.71 -25.26
C ALA A 246 8.88 2.10 -26.53
N CYS A 247 8.24 1.05 -27.03
CA CYS A 247 8.72 0.21 -28.13
C CYS A 247 7.56 -0.14 -29.08
N VAL A 248 7.83 -0.37 -30.36
CA VAL A 248 6.83 -0.83 -31.36
C VAL A 248 6.14 -2.13 -30.97
N HIS A 249 6.78 -2.93 -30.10
CA HIS A 249 6.23 -4.19 -29.57
C HIS A 249 5.50 -4.01 -28.24
N GLY A 250 5.53 -2.80 -27.67
CA GLY A 250 4.90 -2.46 -26.40
C GLY A 250 3.38 -2.46 -26.50
N ALA A 251 2.74 -3.14 -25.55
CA ALA A 251 1.30 -3.16 -25.40
C ALA A 251 0.93 -3.07 -23.91
N ALA A 252 -0.36 -2.83 -23.66
CA ALA A 252 -0.95 -2.95 -22.35
C ALA A 252 -2.04 -4.03 -22.41
N GLU A 253 -1.84 -5.11 -21.66
CA GLU A 253 -2.82 -6.18 -21.49
C GLU A 253 -3.91 -5.76 -20.50
N ASP A 254 -4.92 -6.63 -20.33
CA ASP A 254 -6.02 -6.38 -19.40
C ASP A 254 -5.52 -6.01 -17.99
N GLY A 255 -6.19 -5.05 -17.36
CA GLY A 255 -5.77 -4.50 -16.08
C GLY A 255 -4.56 -3.58 -16.15
N ALA A 256 -4.21 -3.08 -17.35
CA ALA A 256 -3.09 -2.18 -17.61
C ALA A 256 -1.72 -2.81 -17.37
N LEU A 257 -1.55 -4.08 -17.73
CA LEU A 257 -0.31 -4.81 -17.52
C LEU A 257 0.69 -4.56 -18.67
N PRO A 258 1.98 -4.23 -18.40
CA PRO A 258 2.94 -3.89 -19.43
C PRO A 258 3.43 -5.16 -20.14
N TYR A 259 3.24 -5.20 -21.46
CA TYR A 259 3.43 -6.42 -22.25
C TYR A 259 4.30 -6.18 -23.49
N CYS A 260 5.10 -7.18 -23.84
CA CYS A 260 5.85 -7.22 -25.08
C CYS A 260 5.25 -8.26 -26.03
N THR A 261 4.66 -7.77 -27.12
CA THR A 261 4.02 -8.62 -28.15
C THR A 261 5.01 -9.49 -28.93
N HIS A 262 6.28 -9.09 -29.01
CA HIS A 262 7.31 -9.89 -29.67
C HIS A 262 7.67 -11.15 -28.87
N TYR A 263 7.89 -11.01 -27.56
CA TYR A 263 8.25 -12.13 -26.69
C TYR A 263 7.05 -12.82 -26.04
N GLY A 264 5.86 -12.27 -26.20
CA GLY A 264 4.63 -12.85 -25.68
C GLY A 264 4.56 -12.87 -24.15
N CYS A 265 5.14 -11.86 -23.48
CA CYS A 265 5.26 -11.85 -22.02
C CYS A 265 5.11 -10.45 -21.41
N LEU A 266 4.78 -10.44 -20.12
CA LEU A 266 4.86 -9.24 -19.29
C LEU A 266 6.32 -8.82 -19.09
N VAL A 267 6.57 -7.52 -19.15
CA VAL A 267 7.92 -6.94 -19.08
C VAL A 267 7.97 -5.76 -18.11
N ASP A 268 9.07 -5.64 -17.37
CA ASP A 268 9.38 -4.39 -16.68
C ASP A 268 10.03 -3.44 -17.69
N ALA A 269 9.29 -2.44 -18.15
CA ALA A 269 9.77 -1.53 -19.20
C ALA A 269 11.10 -0.85 -18.86
N SER A 270 11.35 -0.59 -17.57
CA SER A 270 12.55 0.10 -17.10
C SER A 270 13.83 -0.75 -17.22
N THR A 271 13.68 -2.08 -17.20
CA THR A 271 14.79 -3.03 -17.12
C THR A 271 14.89 -3.91 -18.37
N ASP A 272 13.74 -4.39 -18.87
CA ASP A 272 13.67 -5.40 -19.93
C ASP A 272 13.56 -4.76 -21.34
N CYS A 273 13.00 -3.55 -21.44
CA CYS A 273 12.66 -2.92 -22.72
C CYS A 273 13.48 -1.65 -22.98
N GLY A 274 14.67 -1.81 -23.55
CA GLY A 274 15.53 -0.67 -23.93
C GLY A 274 16.73 -1.08 -24.77
N VAL A 275 17.79 -0.29 -24.73
CA VAL A 275 19.01 -0.46 -25.57
C VAL A 275 19.65 -1.85 -25.43
N GLY A 276 19.45 -2.54 -24.30
CA GLY A 276 19.94 -3.91 -24.08
C GLY A 276 19.14 -5.00 -24.78
N CYS A 277 17.95 -4.72 -25.30
CA CYS A 277 17.09 -5.67 -25.99
C CYS A 277 17.36 -5.63 -27.50
N PRO A 278 17.72 -6.76 -28.16
CA PRO A 278 18.01 -6.81 -29.59
C PRO A 278 16.83 -6.39 -30.49
N GLU A 279 15.62 -6.58 -30.00
CA GLU A 279 14.36 -6.32 -30.72
C GLU A 279 13.77 -4.95 -30.35
N PHE A 280 14.48 -4.15 -29.54
CA PHE A 280 14.00 -2.83 -29.16
C PHE A 280 13.98 -1.89 -30.37
N ALA A 281 12.79 -1.40 -30.70
CA ALA A 281 12.60 -0.30 -31.63
C ALA A 281 11.70 0.75 -31.00
N SER A 282 12.26 1.94 -30.77
CA SER A 282 11.58 3.02 -30.03
C SER A 282 10.27 3.44 -30.70
N ALA A 283 9.24 3.60 -29.88
CA ALA A 283 7.95 4.19 -30.24
C ALA A 283 7.34 4.87 -29.00
N ASP A 284 6.22 5.58 -29.19
CA ASP A 284 5.46 6.08 -28.04
C ASP A 284 4.91 4.89 -27.23
N PRO A 285 5.00 4.94 -25.88
CA PRO A 285 4.43 3.89 -25.05
C PRO A 285 2.89 3.84 -25.20
N PRO A 286 2.27 2.68 -24.93
CA PRO A 286 0.82 2.54 -24.87
C PRO A 286 0.16 3.64 -24.02
N ALA A 287 -0.82 4.33 -24.60
CA ALA A 287 -1.61 5.34 -23.90
C ALA A 287 -2.68 4.64 -23.04
N VAL A 288 -2.42 4.51 -21.74
CA VAL A 288 -3.30 3.83 -20.78
C VAL A 288 -3.63 4.74 -19.62
N ASP A 289 -4.92 4.92 -19.35
CA ASP A 289 -5.39 5.63 -18.16
C ASP A 289 -5.48 4.65 -16.97
N THR A 290 -4.36 4.47 -16.28
CA THR A 290 -4.28 3.57 -15.12
C THR A 290 -5.12 4.04 -13.94
N ALA A 291 -5.40 5.35 -13.85
CA ALA A 291 -6.27 5.91 -12.83
C ALA A 291 -7.73 5.52 -13.10
N ALA A 292 -8.22 5.70 -14.33
CA ALA A 292 -9.58 5.30 -14.70
C ALA A 292 -9.82 3.79 -14.50
N ILE A 293 -8.84 2.95 -14.85
CA ILE A 293 -8.96 1.50 -14.64
C ILE A 293 -9.02 1.17 -13.15
N ARG A 294 -8.23 1.85 -12.31
CA ARG A 294 -8.25 1.65 -10.86
C ARG A 294 -9.56 2.12 -10.22
N ASP A 295 -10.10 3.25 -10.69
CA ASP A 295 -11.38 3.84 -10.27
C ASP A 295 -12.55 2.89 -10.55
N ASP A 296 -12.52 2.20 -11.69
CA ASP A 296 -13.52 1.21 -12.09
C ASP A 296 -13.41 -0.12 -11.30
N ARG A 297 -12.17 -0.57 -11.02
CA ARG A 297 -11.90 -1.91 -10.48
C ARG A 297 -11.65 -1.96 -8.98
N SER A 298 -11.68 -0.85 -8.27
CA SER A 298 -11.37 -0.84 -6.84
C SER A 298 -12.17 0.22 -6.07
N PRO A 299 -12.26 0.14 -4.74
CA PRO A 299 -12.92 1.17 -3.91
C PRO A 299 -12.22 2.54 -3.89
N TRP A 300 -11.10 2.72 -4.59
CA TRP A 300 -10.40 3.99 -4.68
C TRP A 300 -11.13 4.92 -5.66
N VAL A 301 -11.35 6.18 -5.29
CA VAL A 301 -11.96 7.17 -6.19
C VAL A 301 -10.94 8.19 -6.68
N HIS A 302 -10.85 8.35 -8.01
CA HIS A 302 -9.93 9.27 -8.68
C HIS A 302 -10.27 10.74 -8.45
N GLN A 303 -11.55 11.09 -8.57
CA GLN A 303 -12.06 12.46 -8.41
C GLN A 303 -13.21 12.47 -7.41
N PRO A 304 -12.94 12.50 -6.10
CA PRO A 304 -14.01 12.55 -5.12
C PRO A 304 -14.76 13.88 -5.19
N ASP A 305 -16.08 13.83 -5.00
CA ASP A 305 -16.97 15.01 -4.98
C ASP A 305 -16.63 16.01 -3.88
N GLY A 306 -15.81 15.61 -2.91
CA GLY A 306 -15.48 16.37 -1.73
C GLY A 306 -16.58 16.31 -0.68
N ILE A 307 -16.29 16.84 0.51
CA ILE A 307 -17.23 16.83 1.63
C ILE A 307 -18.04 18.13 1.58
N VAL A 308 -19.26 18.05 1.03
CA VAL A 308 -20.23 19.16 1.06
C VAL A 308 -20.72 19.34 2.50
N ARG A 309 -20.37 20.45 3.13
CA ARG A 309 -20.95 20.83 4.42
C ARG A 309 -22.38 21.32 4.21
N THR A 310 -23.36 20.50 4.57
CA THR A 310 -24.65 21.03 5.00
C THR A 310 -24.42 21.70 6.35
N GLN A 311 -24.43 23.03 6.40
CA GLN A 311 -24.46 23.77 7.66
C GLN A 311 -25.78 23.42 8.37
N SER A 312 -25.78 22.36 9.17
CA SER A 312 -26.89 22.04 10.06
C SER A 312 -26.99 23.14 11.10
N GLY A 313 -27.89 24.10 10.88
CA GLY A 313 -28.10 25.23 11.78
C GLY A 313 -28.81 26.46 11.22
N LEU A 314 -28.95 26.62 9.90
CA LEU A 314 -29.73 27.73 9.33
C LEU A 314 -31.25 27.45 9.31
N ASP A 315 -31.63 26.18 9.37
CA ASP A 315 -33.05 25.75 9.36
C ASP A 315 -33.74 25.91 10.72
N ARG A 316 -33.03 26.43 11.73
CA ARG A 316 -33.57 26.69 13.09
C ARG A 316 -33.88 28.16 13.36
N PHE A 317 -33.79 29.01 12.33
CA PHE A 317 -34.15 30.42 12.41
C PHE A 317 -35.19 30.81 11.34
N PHE A 318 -36.31 30.11 11.28
CA PHE A 318 -37.56 30.60 10.66
C PHE A 318 -38.78 30.06 11.40
#